data_AF-A0A534VF71-F1
#
_entry.id   AF-A0A534VF71-F1
#
_cell.length_a   1.000
_cell.length_b   1.000
_cell.length_c   1.000
_cell.angle_alpha   90.00
_cell.angle_beta   90.00
_cell.angle_gamma   90.00
#
_symmetry.space_group_name_H-M   'P 1'
#
loop_
_entity.id
_entity.type
_entity.pdbx_description
1 polymer ?
#
loop_
_entity_poly.entity_id
_entity_poly.type
_entity_poly.pdbx_seq_one_letter_code
_entity_poly.pdbx_strand_id
1 'polypeptide(L)'
;MSKSAPVGKDFIEVFYQDVARLHLSPLWLREGHPPHKRAVPHLWQWPVVREQMMRAAEVVSTENVERRVLGLTNPGLKQTGHFATTPNLVAAIQLILPGESALAHHHTPAALRIIIEGESSYTCTNGERCWMEPGDLILTPAWSYHDHKNEGNGPMLWLDGLDVPLIDAMDTIFFELYPGKRTQPHTQADQASMARFAAPGMRPANFSWDRSYSPLTKYPWKNMVQALDAMLTSDASPYDDFRLEYFNPHTGGPVMPTIACYAQKLRAGMHTQKHRHNNATIYHVFRGSGHTMIEDQRFDWSERDVFVIPGWHWHEHVNSSSSSEAILISYTDEPLLKTLGILREEGAAG
;
A
#
# COMPACT_ATOMS: atom_id res chain seq x y z
N MET A 1 -32.21 12.09 48.74
CA MET A 1 -32.10 10.75 48.09
C MET A 1 -33.43 10.44 47.41
N SER A 2 -33.56 10.76 46.13
CA SER A 2 -34.73 10.40 45.33
C SER A 2 -34.48 9.03 44.72
N LYS A 3 -35.09 7.97 45.28
CA LYS A 3 -35.16 6.67 44.63
C LYS A 3 -36.10 6.83 43.43
N SER A 4 -35.55 6.83 42.21
CA SER A 4 -36.36 6.75 41.00
C SER A 4 -37.25 5.52 41.07
N ALA A 5 -38.54 5.70 40.77
CA ALA A 5 -39.48 4.60 40.66
C ALA A 5 -38.98 3.60 39.61
N PRO A 6 -39.20 2.28 39.80
CA PRO A 6 -38.84 1.29 38.80
C PRO A 6 -39.65 1.56 37.53
N VAL A 7 -38.98 2.04 36.49
CA VAL A 7 -39.55 2.14 35.13
C VAL A 7 -39.80 0.70 34.69
N GLY A 8 -41.07 0.33 34.50
CA GLY A 8 -41.43 -1.03 34.06
C GLY A 8 -40.71 -1.38 32.75
N LYS A 9 -40.40 -2.67 32.53
CA LYS A 9 -39.70 -3.15 31.31
C LYS A 9 -40.34 -2.63 30.01
N ASP A 10 -41.66 -2.52 29.99
CA ASP A 10 -42.41 -2.03 28.83
C ASP A 10 -42.08 -0.58 28.47
N PHE A 11 -41.79 0.28 29.45
CA PHE A 11 -41.47 1.69 29.22
C PHE A 11 -40.06 1.90 28.64
N ILE A 12 -39.08 1.09 29.06
CA ILE A 12 -37.72 1.22 28.54
C ILE A 12 -37.61 0.65 27.11
N GLU A 13 -38.38 -0.39 26.79
CA GLU A 13 -38.48 -0.93 25.43
C GLU A 13 -39.16 0.05 24.48
N VAL A 14 -40.28 0.67 24.88
CA VAL A 14 -40.93 1.74 24.11
C VAL A 14 -39.98 2.91 23.88
N PHE A 15 -39.28 3.35 24.94
CA PHE A 15 -38.26 4.39 24.81
C PHE A 15 -37.18 4.02 23.78
N TYR A 16 -36.66 2.78 23.82
CA TYR A 16 -35.65 2.34 22.84
C TYR A 16 -36.18 2.26 21.41
N GLN A 17 -37.45 1.90 21.22
CA GLN A 17 -38.09 1.95 19.91
C GLN A 17 -38.27 3.39 19.41
N ASP A 18 -38.67 4.31 20.28
CA ASP A 18 -38.89 5.72 19.93
C ASP A 18 -37.57 6.40 19.58
N VAL A 19 -36.51 6.22 20.39
CA VAL A 19 -35.19 6.79 20.05
C VAL A 19 -34.63 6.15 18.78
N ALA A 20 -34.83 4.85 18.54
CA ALA A 20 -34.43 4.21 17.28
C ALA A 20 -35.17 4.78 16.06
N ARG A 21 -36.48 5.04 16.17
CA ARG A 21 -37.28 5.72 15.12
C ARG A 21 -36.81 7.14 14.84
N LEU A 22 -36.24 7.80 15.84
CA LEU A 22 -35.63 9.13 15.72
C LEU A 22 -34.15 9.08 15.30
N HIS A 23 -33.61 7.90 14.97
CA HIS A 23 -32.20 7.70 14.63
C HIS A 23 -31.22 8.10 15.76
N LEU A 24 -31.66 7.98 17.01
CA LEU A 24 -30.85 8.22 18.20
C LEU A 24 -30.29 6.90 18.75
N SER A 25 -29.02 6.91 19.16
CA SER A 25 -28.34 5.73 19.74
C SER A 25 -28.05 5.95 21.22
N PRO A 26 -28.58 5.11 22.14
CA PRO A 26 -28.32 5.23 23.57
C PRO A 26 -26.88 4.80 23.91
N LEU A 27 -25.99 5.77 24.14
CA LEU A 27 -24.56 5.50 24.38
C LEU A 27 -24.29 4.73 25.67
N TRP A 28 -25.18 4.77 26.67
CA TRP A 28 -25.05 3.99 27.90
C TRP A 28 -25.22 2.47 27.71
N LEU A 29 -25.64 2.03 26.51
CA LEU A 29 -25.65 0.62 26.13
C LEU A 29 -24.36 0.16 25.45
N ARG A 30 -23.39 1.07 25.21
CA ARG A 30 -22.13 0.76 24.55
C ARG A 30 -21.01 0.59 25.58
N GLU A 31 -20.30 -0.52 25.48
CA GLU A 31 -19.06 -0.74 26.21
C GLU A 31 -17.85 -0.33 25.35
N GLY A 32 -16.77 0.11 26.00
CA GLY A 32 -15.49 0.33 25.32
C GLY A 32 -14.89 -1.00 24.89
N HIS A 33 -14.32 -1.05 23.68
CA HIS A 33 -13.72 -2.26 23.12
C HIS A 33 -12.32 -1.98 22.55
N PRO A 34 -11.42 -2.98 22.48
CA PRO A 34 -10.17 -2.88 21.71
C PRO A 34 -10.45 -2.66 20.21
N PRO A 35 -9.45 -2.29 19.39
CA PRO A 35 -9.65 -2.07 17.96
C PRO A 35 -10.26 -3.30 17.27
N HIS A 36 -11.26 -3.07 16.42
CA HIS A 36 -11.91 -4.12 15.64
C HIS A 36 -10.99 -4.64 14.54
N LYS A 37 -10.61 -5.92 14.62
CA LYS A 37 -9.82 -6.63 13.60
C LYS A 37 -10.71 -7.07 12.42
N ARG A 38 -11.28 -6.11 11.69
CA ARG A 38 -12.21 -6.40 10.56
C ARG A 38 -11.51 -7.08 9.38
N ALA A 39 -10.35 -6.56 9.00
CA ALA A 39 -9.49 -7.18 8.00
C ALA A 39 -8.76 -8.37 8.62
N VAL A 40 -8.65 -9.47 7.86
CA VAL A 40 -7.95 -10.69 8.29
C VAL A 40 -6.60 -10.82 7.58
N PRO A 41 -5.59 -11.44 8.21
CA PRO A 41 -4.35 -11.80 7.52
C PRO A 41 -4.64 -12.64 6.27
N HIS A 42 -3.93 -12.36 5.17
CA HIS A 42 -4.14 -13.05 3.92
C HIS A 42 -2.91 -13.02 3.02
N LEU A 43 -2.77 -14.04 2.17
CA LEU A 43 -1.71 -14.21 1.18
C LEU A 43 -2.33 -14.45 -0.20
N TRP A 44 -1.91 -13.67 -1.17
CA TRP A 44 -2.20 -13.85 -2.59
C TRP A 44 -0.96 -14.37 -3.30
N GLN A 45 -1.01 -15.66 -3.67
CA GLN A 45 0.09 -16.33 -4.33
C GLN A 45 0.19 -15.92 -5.81
N TRP A 46 1.38 -15.49 -6.22
CA TRP A 46 1.64 -14.95 -7.54
C TRP A 46 1.27 -15.88 -8.69
N PRO A 47 1.54 -17.19 -8.67
CA PRO A 47 1.13 -18.07 -9.77
C PRO A 47 -0.38 -18.02 -10.05
N VAL A 48 -1.18 -18.00 -8.99
CA VAL A 48 -2.65 -17.94 -9.08
C VAL A 48 -3.10 -16.58 -9.58
N VAL A 49 -2.55 -15.50 -9.02
CA VAL A 49 -2.91 -14.12 -9.39
C VAL A 49 -2.52 -13.84 -10.84
N ARG A 50 -1.30 -14.20 -11.24
CA ARG A 50 -0.80 -14.02 -12.60
C ARG A 50 -1.64 -14.77 -13.62
N GLU A 51 -2.04 -16.01 -13.33
CA GLU A 51 -2.97 -16.77 -14.18
C GLU A 51 -4.28 -16.00 -14.41
N GLN A 52 -4.89 -15.46 -13.35
CA GLN A 52 -6.13 -14.68 -13.49
C GLN A 52 -5.93 -13.37 -14.25
N MET A 53 -4.78 -12.70 -14.09
CA MET A 53 -4.45 -11.51 -14.89
C MET A 53 -4.32 -11.83 -16.37
N MET A 54 -3.69 -12.96 -16.73
CA MET A 54 -3.59 -13.39 -18.12
C MET A 54 -4.95 -13.78 -18.69
N ARG A 55 -5.81 -14.46 -17.92
CA ARG A 55 -7.20 -14.72 -18.30
C ARG A 55 -7.99 -13.43 -18.52
N ALA A 56 -7.83 -12.43 -17.64
CA ALA A 56 -8.44 -11.12 -17.82
C ALA A 56 -7.97 -10.44 -19.13
N ALA A 57 -6.73 -10.72 -19.55
CA ALA A 57 -6.19 -10.20 -20.80
C ALA A 57 -6.92 -10.72 -22.05
N GLU A 58 -7.43 -11.95 -21.99
CA GLU A 58 -8.14 -12.61 -23.08
C GLU A 58 -9.61 -12.17 -23.18
N VAL A 59 -10.25 -11.87 -22.03
CA VAL A 59 -11.70 -11.67 -21.96
C VAL A 59 -12.12 -10.21 -21.75
N VAL A 60 -11.20 -9.31 -21.35
CA VAL A 60 -11.48 -7.90 -21.12
C VAL A 60 -10.74 -7.04 -22.14
N SER A 61 -11.48 -6.38 -23.04
CA SER A 61 -10.94 -5.41 -23.98
C SER A 61 -10.63 -4.08 -23.28
N THR A 62 -9.44 -3.52 -23.54
CA THR A 62 -8.97 -2.22 -23.04
C THR A 62 -9.52 -1.02 -23.83
N GLU A 63 -10.35 -1.26 -24.86
CA GLU A 63 -11.06 -0.20 -25.59
C GLU A 63 -12.15 0.45 -24.73
N ASN A 64 -12.77 -0.30 -23.81
CA ASN A 64 -13.93 0.14 -23.01
C ASN A 64 -13.73 0.05 -21.49
N VAL A 65 -12.55 -0.34 -21.01
CA VAL A 65 -12.21 -0.27 -19.57
C VAL A 65 -11.04 0.68 -19.35
N GLU A 66 -11.10 1.48 -18.29
CA GLU A 66 -10.03 2.43 -17.98
C GLU A 66 -8.70 1.71 -17.74
N ARG A 67 -8.75 0.58 -17.01
CA ARG A 67 -7.60 -0.26 -16.66
C ARG A 67 -8.03 -1.72 -16.46
N ARG A 68 -7.20 -2.68 -16.89
CA ARG A 68 -7.32 -4.10 -16.48
C ARG A 68 -6.64 -4.28 -15.13
N VAL A 69 -7.45 -4.28 -14.07
CA VAL A 69 -6.98 -4.33 -12.67
C VAL A 69 -7.78 -5.38 -11.90
N LEU A 70 -7.08 -6.22 -11.13
CA LEU A 70 -7.71 -7.10 -10.15
C LEU A 70 -7.30 -6.67 -8.74
N GLY A 71 -8.28 -6.39 -7.89
CA GLY A 71 -8.04 -6.06 -6.49
C GLY A 71 -7.79 -7.26 -5.62
N LEU A 72 -6.84 -7.10 -4.72
CA LEU A 72 -6.57 -8.05 -3.66
C LEU A 72 -7.50 -7.75 -2.48
N THR A 73 -8.79 -8.09 -2.66
CA THR A 73 -9.84 -7.80 -1.68
C THR A 73 -9.71 -8.71 -0.47
N ASN A 74 -9.62 -8.11 0.72
CA ASN A 74 -9.50 -8.84 1.98
C ASN A 74 -10.79 -9.64 2.28
N PRO A 75 -10.71 -10.95 2.59
CA PRO A 75 -11.89 -11.75 2.90
C PRO A 75 -12.74 -11.20 4.05
N GLY A 76 -12.13 -10.58 5.06
CA GLY A 76 -12.83 -9.96 6.20
C GLY A 76 -13.54 -8.66 5.85
N LEU A 77 -13.21 -8.03 4.72
CA LEU A 77 -13.81 -6.77 4.27
C LEU A 77 -14.82 -6.93 3.14
N LYS A 78 -14.99 -8.14 2.57
CA LYS A 78 -15.91 -8.40 1.44
C LYS A 78 -17.34 -7.89 1.67
N GLN A 79 -17.83 -8.03 2.90
CA GLN A 79 -19.19 -7.61 3.28
C GLN A 79 -19.41 -6.10 3.23
N THR A 80 -18.32 -5.32 3.24
CA THR A 80 -18.41 -3.85 3.25
C THR A 80 -18.77 -3.28 1.88
N GLY A 81 -18.69 -4.08 0.81
CA GLY A 81 -18.96 -3.63 -0.56
C GLY A 81 -17.85 -2.78 -1.19
N HIS A 82 -16.79 -2.44 -0.44
CA HIS A 82 -15.67 -1.66 -0.93
C HIS A 82 -14.52 -2.54 -1.43
N PHE A 83 -13.80 -2.04 -2.43
CA PHE A 83 -12.55 -2.60 -2.94
C PHE A 83 -11.41 -2.27 -1.96
N ALA A 84 -11.12 -3.17 -1.01
CA ALA A 84 -10.20 -2.88 0.09
C ALA A 84 -9.35 -4.10 0.51
N THR A 85 -8.06 -3.85 0.76
CA THR A 85 -7.10 -4.85 1.28
C THR A 85 -6.90 -4.67 2.79
N THR A 86 -6.97 -3.43 3.26
CA THR A 86 -7.07 -3.02 4.66
C THR A 86 -8.18 -1.97 4.78
N PRO A 87 -8.57 -1.55 6.00
CA PRO A 87 -9.56 -0.48 6.14
C PRO A 87 -9.19 0.86 5.49
N ASN A 88 -7.89 1.12 5.26
CA ASN A 88 -7.40 2.41 4.74
C ASN A 88 -6.66 2.27 3.40
N LEU A 89 -6.20 1.06 3.04
CA LEU A 89 -5.36 0.82 1.88
C LEU A 89 -5.92 -0.28 0.99
N VAL A 90 -5.58 -0.20 -0.29
CA VAL A 90 -5.84 -1.24 -1.26
C VAL A 90 -4.59 -1.62 -2.04
N ALA A 91 -4.51 -2.92 -2.30
CA ALA A 91 -3.59 -3.58 -3.21
C ALA A 91 -4.35 -4.03 -4.45
N ALA A 92 -3.80 -3.78 -5.62
CA ALA A 92 -4.35 -4.28 -6.86
C ALA A 92 -3.24 -4.64 -7.86
N ILE A 93 -3.47 -5.64 -8.69
CA ILE A 93 -2.56 -5.98 -9.79
C ILE A 93 -3.11 -5.42 -11.08
N GLN A 94 -2.33 -4.59 -11.76
CA GLN A 94 -2.67 -4.06 -13.06
C GLN A 94 -1.85 -4.73 -14.17
N LEU A 95 -2.47 -4.90 -15.34
CA LEU A 95 -1.85 -5.44 -16.56
C LEU A 95 -2.04 -4.49 -17.75
N ILE A 96 -0.94 -4.26 -18.48
CA ILE A 96 -0.98 -3.69 -19.83
C ILE A 96 -0.20 -4.59 -20.80
N LEU A 97 -0.81 -4.93 -21.94
CA LEU A 97 -0.21 -5.73 -22.99
C LEU A 97 0.64 -4.87 -23.96
N PRO A 98 1.50 -5.49 -24.77
CA PRO A 98 2.29 -4.80 -25.79
C PRO A 98 1.45 -3.81 -26.63
N GLY A 99 1.94 -2.58 -26.74
CA GLY A 99 1.29 -1.52 -27.50
C GLY A 99 0.10 -0.85 -26.81
N GLU A 100 -0.38 -1.36 -25.68
CA GLU A 100 -1.48 -0.73 -24.93
C GLU A 100 -1.03 0.52 -24.17
N SER A 101 -1.99 1.42 -23.94
CA SER A 101 -1.85 2.55 -23.03
C SER A 101 -3.06 2.64 -22.11
N ALA A 102 -2.85 3.03 -20.86
CA ALA A 102 -3.94 3.38 -19.94
C ALA A 102 -4.32 4.86 -20.12
N LEU A 103 -5.59 5.19 -19.84
CA LEU A 103 -6.06 6.58 -19.89
C LEU A 103 -5.35 7.44 -18.84
N ALA A 104 -4.93 8.63 -19.24
CA ALA A 104 -4.45 9.67 -18.34
C ALA A 104 -5.61 10.23 -17.51
N HIS A 105 -5.40 10.27 -16.20
CA HIS A 105 -6.33 10.87 -15.25
C HIS A 105 -5.59 11.30 -13.98
N HIS A 106 -6.29 12.01 -13.13
CA HIS A 106 -5.87 12.27 -11.75
C HIS A 106 -7.04 12.05 -10.81
N HIS A 107 -6.70 11.84 -9.54
CA HIS A 107 -7.69 11.61 -8.50
C HIS A 107 -7.12 11.98 -7.12
N THR A 108 -7.99 12.21 -6.15
CA THR A 108 -7.58 12.52 -4.76
C THR A 108 -6.90 11.37 -4.02
N PRO A 109 -7.20 10.08 -4.25
CA PRO A 109 -6.40 9.01 -3.70
C PRO A 109 -4.94 9.10 -4.16
N ALA A 110 -4.03 8.96 -3.21
CA ALA A 110 -2.62 8.81 -3.48
C ALA A 110 -2.33 7.38 -3.92
N ALA A 111 -1.37 7.21 -4.82
CA ALA A 111 -1.03 5.90 -5.36
C ALA A 111 0.48 5.70 -5.52
N LEU A 112 0.91 4.45 -5.39
CA LEU A 112 2.24 3.96 -5.69
C LEU A 112 2.15 2.69 -6.53
N ARG A 113 3.27 2.31 -7.13
CA ARG A 113 3.42 1.13 -7.97
C ARG A 113 4.69 0.40 -7.62
N ILE A 114 4.60 -0.88 -7.33
CA ILE A 114 5.76 -1.77 -7.21
C ILE A 114 5.77 -2.67 -8.44
N ILE A 115 6.78 -2.53 -9.29
CA ILE A 115 6.84 -3.26 -10.57
C ILE A 115 7.16 -4.72 -10.31
N ILE A 116 6.36 -5.64 -10.87
CA ILE A 116 6.51 -7.08 -10.63
C ILE A 116 7.16 -7.78 -11.83
N GLU A 117 6.66 -7.51 -13.04
CA GLU A 117 7.05 -8.23 -14.25
C GLU A 117 6.95 -7.31 -15.46
N GLY A 118 7.89 -7.47 -16.40
CA GLY A 118 7.90 -6.81 -17.69
C GLY A 118 9.04 -5.82 -17.85
N GLU A 119 9.11 -5.21 -19.03
CA GLU A 119 10.18 -4.30 -19.44
C GLU A 119 9.63 -3.27 -20.44
N SER A 120 10.46 -2.29 -20.79
CA SER A 120 10.19 -1.33 -21.88
C SER A 120 8.83 -0.64 -21.78
N SER A 121 8.40 -0.36 -20.55
CA SER A 121 7.14 0.31 -20.24
C SER A 121 7.41 1.49 -19.31
N TYR A 122 6.56 2.52 -19.35
CA TYR A 122 6.66 3.66 -18.45
C TYR A 122 5.34 4.00 -17.79
N THR A 123 5.45 4.61 -16.61
CA THR A 123 4.40 5.46 -16.04
C THR A 123 4.77 6.91 -16.31
N CYS A 124 3.87 7.69 -16.88
CA CYS A 124 4.00 9.14 -16.97
C CYS A 124 3.32 9.77 -15.75
N THR A 125 4.01 10.63 -15.00
CA THR A 125 3.45 11.38 -13.87
C THR A 125 3.73 12.87 -14.08
N ASN A 126 2.69 13.70 -14.22
CA ASN A 126 2.78 15.13 -14.51
C ASN A 126 3.76 15.46 -15.65
N GLY A 127 3.68 14.69 -16.75
CA GLY A 127 4.51 14.85 -17.93
C GLY A 127 5.94 14.31 -17.84
N GLU A 128 6.35 13.71 -16.70
CA GLU A 128 7.62 12.98 -16.56
C GLU A 128 7.40 11.49 -16.85
N ARG A 129 8.14 10.93 -17.81
CA ARG A 129 8.17 9.47 -18.01
C ARG A 129 9.14 8.80 -17.05
N CYS A 130 8.63 7.88 -16.24
CA CYS A 130 9.39 6.97 -15.39
C CYS A 130 9.36 5.57 -16.00
N TRP A 131 10.48 5.17 -16.61
CA TRP A 131 10.67 3.81 -17.11
C TRP A 131 10.64 2.80 -15.97
N MET A 132 10.02 1.65 -16.19
CA MET A 132 9.68 0.69 -15.15
C MET A 132 10.56 -0.57 -15.27
N GLU A 133 11.27 -0.92 -14.19
CA GLU A 133 11.99 -2.20 -14.05
C GLU A 133 11.42 -2.99 -12.85
N PRO A 134 11.37 -4.33 -12.89
CA PRO A 134 10.94 -5.14 -11.74
C PRO A 134 11.66 -4.77 -10.44
N GLY A 135 10.88 -4.48 -9.40
CA GLY A 135 11.34 -3.99 -8.10
C GLY A 135 11.34 -2.47 -7.91
N ASP A 136 11.19 -1.70 -8.99
CA ASP A 136 11.11 -0.24 -8.88
C ASP A 136 9.83 0.15 -8.13
N LEU A 137 9.94 1.17 -7.29
CA LEU A 137 8.80 1.86 -6.69
C LEU A 137 8.57 3.18 -7.45
N ILE A 138 7.36 3.39 -7.96
CA ILE A 138 6.96 4.61 -8.67
C ILE A 138 5.77 5.23 -7.95
N LEU A 139 5.81 6.55 -7.77
CA LEU A 139 4.75 7.31 -7.15
C LEU A 139 3.84 7.95 -8.20
N THR A 140 2.55 7.92 -7.94
CA THR A 140 1.51 8.71 -8.60
C THR A 140 0.70 9.40 -7.50
N PRO A 141 1.24 10.47 -6.89
CA PRO A 141 0.64 11.11 -5.72
C PRO A 141 -0.73 11.73 -6.03
N ALA A 142 -1.49 12.03 -4.98
CA ALA A 142 -2.80 12.68 -5.08
C ALA A 142 -2.77 13.90 -6.01
N TRP A 143 -3.79 14.04 -6.86
CA TRP A 143 -3.94 15.09 -7.88
C TRP A 143 -2.81 15.17 -8.92
N SER A 144 -1.97 14.15 -9.06
CA SER A 144 -1.01 14.06 -10.17
C SER A 144 -1.63 13.35 -11.36
N TYR A 145 -1.56 13.97 -12.54
CA TYR A 145 -1.94 13.30 -13.78
C TYR A 145 -1.01 12.11 -14.02
N HIS A 146 -1.59 10.95 -14.32
CA HIS A 146 -0.80 9.76 -14.60
C HIS A 146 -1.42 8.84 -15.64
N ASP A 147 -0.56 8.27 -16.49
CA ASP A 147 -0.89 7.27 -17.52
C ASP A 147 0.28 6.30 -17.73
N HIS A 148 0.01 5.20 -18.44
CA HIS A 148 0.97 4.11 -18.63
C HIS A 148 1.00 3.68 -20.08
N LYS A 149 2.17 3.27 -20.55
CA LYS A 149 2.35 2.73 -21.89
C LYS A 149 3.28 1.54 -21.83
N ASN A 150 2.91 0.49 -22.55
CA ASN A 150 3.79 -0.63 -22.83
C ASN A 150 4.35 -0.49 -24.25
N GLU A 151 5.65 -0.23 -24.36
CA GLU A 151 6.39 -0.20 -25.62
C GLU A 151 7.20 -1.48 -25.86
N GLY A 152 7.13 -2.43 -24.92
CA GLY A 152 7.78 -3.73 -25.01
C GLY A 152 6.96 -4.77 -25.77
N ASN A 153 7.51 -5.99 -25.80
CA ASN A 153 6.93 -7.14 -26.51
C ASN A 153 6.23 -8.14 -25.58
N GLY A 154 6.32 -7.95 -24.26
CA GLY A 154 5.71 -8.81 -23.24
C GLY A 154 4.66 -8.08 -22.39
N PRO A 155 3.88 -8.80 -21.58
CA PRO A 155 2.98 -8.20 -20.62
C PRO A 155 3.76 -7.41 -19.56
N MET A 156 3.15 -6.35 -19.05
CA MET A 156 3.69 -5.55 -17.95
C MET A 156 2.71 -5.61 -16.78
N LEU A 157 3.18 -6.08 -15.63
CA LEU A 157 2.38 -6.23 -14.41
C LEU A 157 3.05 -5.54 -13.22
N TRP A 158 2.23 -4.87 -12.41
CA TRP A 158 2.67 -4.23 -11.18
C TRP A 158 1.62 -4.32 -10.09
N LEU A 159 2.06 -4.13 -8.85
CA LEU A 159 1.20 -3.92 -7.67
C LEU A 159 0.94 -2.43 -7.50
N ASP A 160 -0.30 -2.02 -7.65
CA ASP A 160 -0.77 -0.71 -7.20
C ASP A 160 -1.05 -0.75 -5.69
N GLY A 161 -0.60 0.28 -4.99
CA GLY A 161 -0.96 0.57 -3.61
C GLY A 161 -1.63 1.93 -3.53
N LEU A 162 -2.86 2.00 -3.02
CA LEU A 162 -3.61 3.26 -2.91
C LEU A 162 -4.30 3.40 -1.55
N ASP A 163 -4.63 4.64 -1.17
CA ASP A 163 -5.43 4.98 0.01
C ASP A 163 -6.93 5.17 -0.32
N VAL A 164 -7.42 4.55 -1.39
CA VAL A 164 -8.83 4.65 -1.83
C VAL A 164 -9.83 4.45 -0.68
N PRO A 165 -9.75 3.39 0.15
CA PRO A 165 -10.72 3.19 1.22
C PRO A 165 -10.75 4.32 2.25
N LEU A 166 -9.60 4.94 2.52
CA LEU A 166 -9.50 6.09 3.42
C LEU A 166 -10.19 7.33 2.84
N ILE A 167 -9.91 7.64 1.57
CA ILE A 167 -10.47 8.82 0.90
C ILE A 167 -11.98 8.68 0.66
N ASP A 168 -12.42 7.46 0.35
CA ASP A 168 -13.83 7.08 0.23
C ASP A 168 -14.58 7.26 1.55
N ALA A 169 -14.00 6.80 2.67
CA ALA A 169 -14.59 6.95 4.00
C ALA A 169 -14.74 8.41 4.45
N MET A 170 -14.08 9.36 3.78
CA MET A 170 -14.22 10.79 4.01
C MET A 170 -15.15 11.47 2.99
N ASP A 171 -15.75 10.73 2.05
CA ASP A 171 -16.56 11.25 0.94
C ASP A 171 -15.81 12.28 0.08
N THR A 172 -14.50 12.04 -0.16
CA THR A 172 -13.61 13.00 -0.85
C THR A 172 -12.91 12.43 -2.08
N ILE A 173 -13.46 11.41 -2.71
CA ILE A 173 -12.95 10.92 -4.00
C ILE A 173 -13.35 11.91 -5.10
N PHE A 174 -12.34 12.52 -5.71
CA PHE A 174 -12.45 13.27 -6.96
C PHE A 174 -11.64 12.55 -8.01
N PHE A 175 -12.14 12.56 -9.25
CA PHE A 175 -11.53 11.90 -10.39
C PHE A 175 -11.80 12.70 -11.65
N GLU A 176 -10.78 12.94 -12.47
CA GLU A 176 -10.97 13.58 -13.77
C GLU A 176 -10.02 12.96 -14.80
N LEU A 177 -10.57 12.69 -15.99
CA LEU A 177 -9.79 12.29 -17.16
C LEU A 177 -8.99 13.48 -17.69
N TYR A 178 -7.84 13.20 -18.30
CA TYR A 178 -7.09 14.21 -19.02
C TYR A 178 -7.93 14.76 -20.19
N PRO A 179 -8.09 16.09 -20.33
CA PRO A 179 -9.01 16.66 -21.32
C PRO A 179 -8.65 16.29 -22.77
N GLY A 180 -9.59 15.61 -23.44
CA GLY A 180 -9.56 15.40 -24.90
C GLY A 180 -8.45 14.51 -25.44
N LYS A 181 -7.68 13.81 -24.59
CA LYS A 181 -6.59 12.92 -25.00
C LYS A 181 -6.54 11.65 -24.16
N ARG A 182 -6.04 10.56 -24.76
CA ARG A 182 -5.79 9.29 -24.07
C ARG A 182 -4.62 9.38 -23.10
N THR A 183 -3.55 10.09 -23.46
CA THR A 183 -2.35 10.27 -22.63
C THR A 183 -2.03 11.75 -22.46
N GLN A 184 -1.29 12.09 -21.40
CA GLN A 184 -0.83 13.44 -21.16
C GLN A 184 0.40 13.78 -22.04
N PRO A 185 0.68 15.06 -22.34
CA PRO A 185 1.92 15.45 -23.01
C PRO A 185 3.13 15.22 -22.09
N HIS A 186 4.23 14.74 -22.68
CA HIS A 186 5.52 14.62 -21.98
C HIS A 186 6.18 16.00 -21.90
N THR A 187 5.90 16.75 -20.84
CA THR A 187 6.39 18.11 -20.63
C THR A 187 7.72 18.17 -19.88
N GLN A 188 8.18 17.04 -19.34
CA GLN A 188 9.46 16.91 -18.63
C GLN A 188 10.38 15.92 -19.35
N ALA A 189 11.68 16.02 -19.09
CA ALA A 189 12.63 15.00 -19.52
C ALA A 189 12.33 13.66 -18.83
N ASP A 190 12.63 12.56 -19.51
CA ASP A 190 12.51 11.22 -18.93
C ASP A 190 13.35 11.11 -17.66
N GLN A 191 12.76 10.54 -16.60
CA GLN A 191 13.39 10.34 -15.29
C GLN A 191 13.99 11.64 -14.69
N ALA A 192 13.39 12.80 -14.97
CA ALA A 192 13.85 14.10 -14.46
C ALA A 192 13.94 14.16 -12.93
N SER A 193 13.01 13.53 -12.21
CA SER A 193 13.02 13.47 -10.74
C SER A 193 14.23 12.71 -10.22
N MET A 194 14.59 11.58 -10.84
CA MET A 194 15.79 10.82 -10.49
C MET A 194 17.06 11.63 -10.72
N ALA A 195 17.17 12.30 -11.88
CA ALA A 195 18.33 13.13 -12.18
C ALA A 195 18.54 14.27 -11.15
N ARG A 196 17.46 14.74 -10.52
CA ARG A 196 17.51 15.81 -9.52
C ARG A 196 17.71 15.31 -8.10
N PHE A 197 17.10 14.18 -7.72
CA PHE A 197 16.93 13.80 -6.32
C PHE A 197 17.42 12.39 -5.95
N ALA A 198 17.89 11.58 -6.90
CA ALA A 198 18.38 10.24 -6.58
C ALA A 198 19.83 10.23 -6.03
N ALA A 199 20.55 11.36 -6.09
CA ALA A 199 21.89 11.48 -5.55
C ALA A 199 21.86 11.54 -4.00
N PRO A 200 22.52 10.62 -3.28
CA PRO A 200 22.48 10.59 -1.82
C PRO A 200 22.98 11.91 -1.19
N GLY A 201 22.16 12.49 -0.31
CA GLY A 201 22.50 13.72 0.43
C GLY A 201 22.55 15.00 -0.40
N MET A 202 22.17 14.96 -1.69
CA MET A 202 22.29 16.07 -2.63
C MET A 202 20.95 16.41 -3.27
N ARG A 203 20.71 17.71 -3.50
CA ARG A 203 19.58 18.23 -4.27
C ARG A 203 19.97 19.54 -4.95
N PRO A 204 19.24 19.99 -5.99
CA PRO A 204 19.55 21.27 -6.62
C PRO A 204 19.35 22.43 -5.63
N ALA A 205 20.36 23.29 -5.51
CA ALA A 205 20.37 24.37 -4.51
C ALA A 205 19.20 25.37 -4.65
N ASN A 206 18.73 25.59 -5.89
CA ASN A 206 17.66 26.54 -6.20
C ASN A 206 16.31 25.85 -6.47
N PHE A 207 16.12 24.62 -6.00
CA PHE A 207 14.85 23.90 -6.14
C PHE A 207 13.90 24.22 -4.97
N SER A 208 12.64 24.52 -5.30
CA SER A 208 11.55 24.65 -4.34
C SER A 208 10.47 23.61 -4.62
N TRP A 209 9.80 23.16 -3.57
CA TRP A 209 8.73 22.18 -3.64
C TRP A 209 7.65 22.54 -2.65
N ASP A 210 6.43 22.71 -3.15
CA ASP A 210 5.26 23.16 -2.37
C ASP A 210 4.23 22.04 -2.19
N ARG A 211 4.58 20.80 -2.52
CA ARG A 211 3.72 19.62 -2.38
C ARG A 211 4.09 18.82 -1.15
N SER A 212 3.08 18.15 -0.59
CA SER A 212 3.22 17.33 0.63
C SER A 212 3.80 15.93 0.37
N TYR A 213 3.95 15.53 -0.89
CA TYR A 213 4.53 14.27 -1.33
C TYR A 213 5.96 14.45 -1.87
N SER A 214 6.67 13.35 -2.12
CA SER A 214 8.04 13.34 -2.63
C SER A 214 8.19 13.97 -4.02
N PRO A 215 9.18 14.85 -4.26
CA PRO A 215 9.54 15.25 -5.62
C PRO A 215 10.32 14.17 -6.39
N LEU A 216 10.73 13.10 -5.71
CA LEU A 216 11.33 11.92 -6.34
C LEU A 216 10.21 10.94 -6.71
N THR A 217 9.90 10.85 -8.01
CA THR A 217 8.79 10.03 -8.51
C THR A 217 9.14 8.56 -8.60
N LYS A 218 10.40 8.21 -8.86
CA LYS A 218 10.88 6.84 -9.01
C LYS A 218 12.01 6.53 -8.03
N TYR A 219 11.89 5.42 -7.33
CA TYR A 219 12.90 4.83 -6.46
C TYR A 219 13.38 3.52 -7.07
N PRO A 220 14.59 3.49 -7.65
CA PRO A 220 15.09 2.31 -8.35
C PRO A 220 15.37 1.15 -7.41
N TRP A 221 15.05 -0.07 -7.83
CA TRP A 221 15.34 -1.26 -7.04
C TRP A 221 16.84 -1.44 -6.77
N LYS A 222 17.70 -1.04 -7.71
CA LYS A 222 19.16 -1.14 -7.59
C LYS A 222 19.68 -0.32 -6.42
N ASN A 223 19.14 0.89 -6.24
CA ASN A 223 19.49 1.77 -5.12
C ASN A 223 19.01 1.16 -3.80
N MET A 224 17.80 0.57 -3.79
CA MET A 224 17.25 -0.11 -2.62
C MET A 224 18.11 -1.30 -2.20
N VAL A 225 18.49 -2.19 -3.13
CA VAL A 225 19.36 -3.33 -2.84
C VAL A 225 20.73 -2.87 -2.34
N GLN A 226 21.35 -1.90 -3.02
CA GLN A 226 22.64 -1.35 -2.59
C GLN A 226 22.58 -0.76 -1.17
N ALA A 227 21.50 -0.06 -0.83
CA ALA A 227 21.32 0.52 0.50
C ALA A 227 21.11 -0.58 1.56
N LEU A 228 20.33 -1.63 1.26
CA LEU A 228 20.15 -2.76 2.17
C LEU A 228 21.44 -3.56 2.39
N ASP A 229 22.26 -3.72 1.33
CA ASP A 229 23.58 -4.36 1.41
C ASP A 229 24.56 -3.57 2.28
N ALA A 230 24.42 -2.24 2.32
CA ALA A 230 25.28 -1.35 3.08
C ALA A 230 24.83 -1.13 4.54
N MET A 231 23.69 -1.67 4.97
CA MET A 231 23.19 -1.49 6.33
C MET A 231 24.16 -2.06 7.37
N LEU A 232 24.35 -1.33 8.46
CA LEU A 232 25.15 -1.79 9.59
C LEU A 232 24.34 -2.81 10.39
N THR A 233 24.99 -3.87 10.85
CA THR A 233 24.32 -4.88 11.68
C THR A 233 23.80 -4.29 13.00
N SER A 234 24.40 -3.19 13.48
CA SER A 234 23.92 -2.44 14.65
C SER A 234 22.56 -1.78 14.45
N ASP A 235 22.15 -1.56 13.20
CA ASP A 235 20.90 -0.90 12.86
C ASP A 235 19.77 -1.92 12.65
N ALA A 236 20.05 -3.22 12.83
CA ALA A 236 19.05 -4.28 12.68
C ALA A 236 17.95 -4.15 13.74
N SER A 237 16.70 -4.09 13.28
CA SER A 237 15.54 -4.24 14.13
C SER A 237 15.43 -5.69 14.61
N PRO A 238 15.17 -5.96 15.89
CA PRO A 238 14.86 -7.32 16.34
C PRO A 238 13.57 -7.86 15.69
N TYR A 239 12.67 -6.98 15.23
CA TYR A 239 11.36 -7.36 14.68
C TYR A 239 11.34 -7.43 13.15
N ASP A 240 12.25 -6.72 12.48
CA ASP A 240 12.26 -6.59 11.01
C ASP A 240 13.62 -6.88 10.36
N ASP A 241 14.68 -7.15 11.12
CA ASP A 241 16.07 -7.23 10.65
C ASP A 241 16.49 -5.91 9.96
N PHE A 242 16.88 -5.93 8.69
CA PHE A 242 17.33 -4.73 7.98
C PHE A 242 16.13 -4.06 7.30
N ARG A 243 15.73 -2.86 7.74
CA ARG A 243 14.58 -2.14 7.20
C ARG A 243 14.93 -0.69 6.85
N LEU A 244 14.66 -0.30 5.62
CA LEU A 244 14.84 1.05 5.09
C LEU A 244 13.48 1.68 4.75
N GLU A 245 13.34 2.97 5.03
CA GLU A 245 12.22 3.77 4.57
C GLU A 245 12.54 4.41 3.21
N TYR A 246 11.63 4.30 2.25
CA TYR A 246 11.64 5.19 1.10
C TYR A 246 11.12 6.56 1.57
N PHE A 247 11.98 7.57 1.54
CA PHE A 247 11.66 8.88 2.10
C PHE A 247 11.56 9.96 1.02
N ASN A 248 10.83 11.02 1.32
CA ASN A 248 10.76 12.25 0.54
C ASN A 248 12.07 13.05 0.73
N PRO A 249 12.93 13.19 -0.30
CA PRO A 249 14.22 13.88 -0.17
C PRO A 249 14.09 15.40 0.06
N HIS A 250 12.89 15.95 -0.09
CA HIS A 250 12.63 17.34 0.26
C HIS A 250 12.45 17.55 1.76
N THR A 251 11.79 16.61 2.46
CA THR A 251 11.35 16.76 3.85
C THR A 251 12.02 15.80 4.83
N GLY A 252 12.58 14.68 4.35
CA GLY A 252 13.08 13.58 5.17
C GLY A 252 11.99 12.65 5.73
N GLY A 253 10.71 12.95 5.48
CA GLY A 253 9.57 12.14 5.94
C GLY A 253 9.10 11.12 4.90
N PRO A 254 7.91 10.52 5.11
CA PRO A 254 7.33 9.53 4.20
C PRO A 254 7.19 10.04 2.76
N VAL A 255 7.17 9.11 1.79
CA VAL A 255 6.96 9.42 0.36
C VAL A 255 5.67 10.20 0.10
N MET A 256 4.60 9.92 0.85
CA MET A 256 3.30 10.58 0.74
C MET A 256 2.67 10.75 2.14
N PRO A 257 1.74 11.70 2.34
CA PRO A 257 1.21 12.02 3.67
C PRO A 257 0.46 10.88 4.36
N THR A 258 -0.17 10.00 3.58
CA THR A 258 -1.03 8.90 4.06
C THR A 258 -0.36 7.53 3.95
N ILE A 259 0.73 7.41 3.19
CA ILE A 259 1.38 6.14 2.86
C ILE A 259 2.89 6.25 3.03
N ALA A 260 3.46 5.40 3.88
CA ALA A 260 4.91 5.15 3.93
C ALA A 260 5.23 3.85 3.21
N CYS A 261 6.44 3.76 2.67
CA CYS A 261 6.95 2.57 2.00
C CYS A 261 8.27 2.14 2.62
N TYR A 262 8.50 0.84 2.70
CA TYR A 262 9.71 0.28 3.26
C TYR A 262 10.27 -0.84 2.38
N ALA A 263 11.58 -0.98 2.38
CA ALA A 263 12.26 -2.17 1.90
C ALA A 263 12.90 -2.88 3.10
N GLN A 264 12.71 -4.20 3.17
CA GLN A 264 13.17 -5.02 4.27
C GLN A 264 14.00 -6.18 3.73
N LYS A 265 15.20 -6.38 4.27
CA LYS A 265 16.02 -7.57 4.03
C LYS A 265 16.02 -8.45 5.28
N LEU A 266 15.62 -9.70 5.08
CA LEU A 266 15.80 -10.80 6.04
C LEU A 266 17.05 -11.57 5.64
N ARG A 267 18.10 -11.51 6.46
CA ARG A 267 19.33 -12.28 6.24
C ARG A 267 19.05 -13.80 6.22
N ALA A 268 19.96 -14.57 5.65
CA ALA A 268 19.85 -16.03 5.62
C ALA A 268 19.65 -16.59 7.05
N GLY A 269 18.64 -17.43 7.23
CA GLY A 269 18.28 -18.04 8.52
C GLY A 269 17.64 -17.08 9.53
N MET A 270 17.32 -15.84 9.15
CA MET A 270 16.73 -14.87 10.07
C MET A 270 15.33 -15.31 10.52
N HIS A 271 15.10 -15.24 11.83
CA HIS A 271 13.78 -15.33 12.46
C HIS A 271 13.66 -14.12 13.39
N THR A 272 12.78 -13.19 13.05
CA THR A 272 12.58 -11.97 13.83
C THR A 272 11.76 -12.24 15.09
N GLN A 273 11.85 -11.34 16.07
CA GLN A 273 11.00 -11.39 17.25
C GLN A 273 9.57 -10.97 16.91
N LYS A 274 8.62 -11.40 17.74
CA LYS A 274 7.20 -11.07 17.58
C LYS A 274 6.89 -9.64 18.06
N HIS A 275 6.18 -8.88 17.24
CA HIS A 275 5.61 -7.57 17.63
C HIS A 275 4.21 -7.36 17.04
N ARG A 276 3.52 -6.31 17.47
CA ARG A 276 2.28 -5.83 16.85
C ARG A 276 2.25 -4.32 16.81
N HIS A 277 1.57 -3.80 15.80
CA HIS A 277 1.32 -2.37 15.65
C HIS A 277 -0.05 -2.15 15.04
N ASN A 278 -0.66 -0.98 15.25
CA ASN A 278 -2.03 -0.74 14.77
C ASN A 278 -2.14 -0.22 13.33
N ASN A 279 -1.03 0.17 12.69
CA ASN A 279 -1.00 0.35 11.24
C ASN A 279 -1.13 -1.00 10.53
N ALA A 280 -1.75 -0.99 9.36
CA ALA A 280 -1.82 -2.14 8.48
C ALA A 280 -0.70 -2.05 7.44
N THR A 281 -0.07 -3.19 7.14
CA THR A 281 1.04 -3.25 6.21
C THR A 281 0.78 -4.29 5.12
N ILE A 282 0.95 -3.90 3.87
CA ILE A 282 0.87 -4.79 2.71
C ILE A 282 2.29 -5.01 2.20
N TYR A 283 2.68 -6.27 2.05
CA TYR A 283 4.00 -6.69 1.64
C TYR A 283 3.96 -7.34 0.25
N HIS A 284 4.94 -7.01 -0.56
CA HIS A 284 5.30 -7.68 -1.81
C HIS A 284 6.65 -8.37 -1.63
N VAL A 285 6.72 -9.66 -1.92
CA VAL A 285 7.99 -10.40 -1.88
C VAL A 285 8.80 -10.08 -3.13
N PHE A 286 9.72 -9.14 -3.04
CA PHE A 286 10.56 -8.76 -4.18
C PHE A 286 11.56 -9.87 -4.56
N ARG A 287 12.14 -10.54 -3.57
CA ARG A 287 13.14 -11.60 -3.78
C ARG A 287 13.13 -12.63 -2.66
N GLY A 288 13.35 -13.89 -3.00
CA GLY A 288 13.54 -14.98 -2.04
C GLY A 288 12.22 -15.62 -1.59
N SER A 289 12.29 -16.37 -0.50
CA SER A 289 11.13 -17.07 0.09
C SER A 289 11.30 -17.22 1.59
N GLY A 290 10.20 -17.47 2.28
CA GLY A 290 10.14 -17.55 3.72
C GLY A 290 8.72 -17.75 4.20
N HIS A 291 8.48 -17.40 5.46
CA HIS A 291 7.13 -17.35 5.99
C HIS A 291 6.97 -16.23 7.01
N THR A 292 5.74 -15.80 7.19
CA THR A 292 5.34 -14.89 8.26
C THR A 292 4.36 -15.63 9.16
N MET A 293 4.60 -15.60 10.47
CA MET A 293 3.60 -16.03 11.45
C MET A 293 2.76 -14.80 11.81
N ILE A 294 1.44 -14.91 11.72
CA ILE A 294 0.50 -13.86 12.11
C ILE A 294 -0.52 -14.47 13.06
N GLU A 295 -0.48 -14.04 14.32
CA GLU A 295 -1.08 -14.72 15.46
C GLU A 295 -0.58 -16.17 15.55
N ASP A 296 -1.44 -17.13 15.21
CA ASP A 296 -1.15 -18.58 15.19
C ASP A 296 -1.13 -19.16 13.76
N GLN A 297 -1.27 -18.30 12.73
CA GLN A 297 -1.35 -18.72 11.34
C GLN A 297 -0.01 -18.51 10.64
N ARG A 298 0.40 -19.50 9.86
CA ARG A 298 1.61 -19.46 9.03
C ARG A 298 1.26 -19.11 7.58
N PHE A 299 1.96 -18.13 7.02
CA PHE A 299 1.85 -17.74 5.61
C PHE A 299 3.19 -17.96 4.92
N ASP A 300 3.33 -19.08 4.21
CA ASP A 300 4.50 -19.38 3.37
C ASP A 300 4.44 -18.58 2.07
N TRP A 301 5.43 -17.71 1.88
CA TRP A 301 5.48 -16.78 0.77
C TRP A 301 6.77 -16.97 -0.05
N SER A 302 6.67 -16.63 -1.33
CA SER A 302 7.72 -16.75 -2.34
C SER A 302 7.74 -15.53 -3.25
N GLU A 303 8.75 -15.42 -4.11
CA GLU A 303 8.92 -14.27 -5.00
C GLU A 303 7.61 -13.89 -5.72
N ARG A 304 7.32 -12.59 -5.69
CA ARG A 304 6.16 -11.90 -6.27
C ARG A 304 4.84 -12.07 -5.54
N ASP A 305 4.79 -12.90 -4.50
CA ASP A 305 3.59 -13.00 -3.65
C ASP A 305 3.28 -11.64 -2.99
N VAL A 306 2.01 -11.45 -2.66
CA VAL A 306 1.54 -10.30 -1.88
C VAL A 306 0.83 -10.81 -0.64
N PHE A 307 1.15 -10.28 0.53
CA PHE A 307 0.44 -10.60 1.76
C PHE A 307 0.15 -9.36 2.58
N VAL A 308 -0.86 -9.44 3.44
CA VAL A 308 -1.28 -8.33 4.30
C VAL A 308 -1.21 -8.73 5.76
N ILE A 309 -0.65 -7.83 6.57
CA ILE A 309 -0.73 -7.85 8.03
C ILE A 309 -1.68 -6.73 8.44
N PRO A 310 -2.93 -7.03 8.82
CA PRO A 310 -3.85 -6.00 9.29
C PRO A 310 -3.41 -5.44 10.64
N GLY A 311 -3.88 -4.24 10.96
CA GLY A 311 -3.58 -3.58 12.24
C GLY A 311 -3.90 -4.46 13.46
N TRP A 312 -3.03 -4.35 14.45
CA TRP A 312 -3.10 -4.96 15.78
C TRP A 312 -2.98 -6.49 15.82
N HIS A 313 -2.24 -7.09 14.88
CA HIS A 313 -1.91 -8.52 14.90
C HIS A 313 -0.45 -8.76 15.30
N TRP A 314 -0.24 -9.72 16.20
CA TRP A 314 1.12 -10.19 16.51
C TRP A 314 1.71 -10.89 15.30
N HIS A 315 2.94 -10.54 14.92
CA HIS A 315 3.61 -11.15 13.79
C HIS A 315 5.12 -11.17 13.92
N GLU A 316 5.74 -12.07 13.17
CA GLU A 316 7.18 -12.30 13.04
C GLU A 316 7.48 -12.86 11.64
N HIS A 317 8.68 -12.58 11.14
CA HIS A 317 9.12 -12.98 9.81
C HIS A 317 10.27 -13.99 9.90
N VAL A 318 10.25 -14.97 8.99
CA VAL A 318 11.27 -16.01 8.93
C VAL A 318 11.76 -16.21 7.50
N ASN A 319 13.07 -16.04 7.31
CA ASN A 319 13.76 -16.49 6.11
C ASN A 319 14.38 -17.88 6.38
N SER A 320 13.74 -18.92 5.85
CA SER A 320 14.18 -20.30 6.04
C SER A 320 15.41 -20.69 5.21
N SER A 321 15.89 -19.83 4.31
CA SER A 321 17.05 -20.13 3.48
C SER A 321 18.34 -20.04 4.29
N SER A 322 19.21 -21.05 4.17
CA SER A 322 20.52 -21.07 4.83
C SER A 322 21.61 -20.27 4.11
N SER A 323 21.36 -19.82 2.87
CA SER A 323 22.38 -19.23 2.00
C SER A 323 21.92 -18.00 1.22
N SER A 324 20.63 -17.68 1.25
CA SER A 324 20.08 -16.57 0.47
C SER A 324 19.23 -15.68 1.37
N GLU A 325 19.34 -14.39 1.13
CA GLU A 325 18.46 -13.39 1.74
C GLU A 325 17.06 -13.41 1.10
N ALA A 326 16.09 -12.84 1.81
CA ALA A 326 14.80 -12.47 1.26
C ALA A 326 14.64 -10.95 1.36
N ILE A 327 14.04 -10.33 0.34
CA ILE A 327 13.74 -8.90 0.31
C ILE A 327 12.24 -8.70 0.12
N LEU A 328 11.64 -7.94 1.04
CA LEU A 328 10.24 -7.55 1.02
C LEU A 328 10.15 -6.04 0.76
N ILE A 329 9.24 -5.63 -0.13
CA ILE A 329 8.85 -4.22 -0.27
C ILE A 329 7.46 -4.10 0.34
N SER A 330 7.21 -3.07 1.14
CA SER A 330 5.93 -2.89 1.81
C SER A 330 5.45 -1.46 1.79
N TYR A 331 4.15 -1.28 1.98
CA TYR A 331 3.55 0.03 2.23
C TYR A 331 2.49 -0.06 3.32
N THR A 332 2.31 1.04 4.04
CA THR A 332 1.57 1.11 5.30
C THR A 332 0.90 2.47 5.50
N ASP A 333 -0.18 2.48 6.27
CA ASP A 333 -0.91 3.67 6.71
C ASP A 333 -0.33 4.29 8.00
N GLU A 334 0.89 3.87 8.38
CA GLU A 334 1.62 4.39 9.54
C GLU A 334 1.68 5.94 9.61
N PRO A 335 1.97 6.68 8.51
CA PRO A 335 2.02 8.15 8.56
C PRO A 335 0.71 8.79 8.97
N LEU A 336 -0.42 8.22 8.55
CA LEU A 336 -1.75 8.68 8.94
C LEU A 336 -1.93 8.54 10.45
N LEU A 337 -1.68 7.35 11.00
CA LEU A 337 -1.86 7.08 12.43
C LEU A 337 -0.91 7.90 13.29
N LYS A 338 0.32 8.10 12.82
CA LYS A 338 1.32 8.96 13.46
C LYS A 338 0.88 10.41 13.49
N THR A 339 0.40 10.94 12.36
CA THR A 339 -0.11 12.32 12.25
C THR A 339 -1.31 12.56 13.16
N LEU A 340 -2.19 11.57 13.29
CA LEU A 340 -3.35 11.61 14.19
C LEU A 340 -3.01 11.39 15.67
N GLY A 341 -1.76 11.04 16.01
CA GLY A 341 -1.33 10.78 17.39
C GLY A 341 -1.87 9.48 17.99
N ILE A 342 -2.27 8.53 17.15
CA ILE A 342 -2.91 7.27 17.54
C ILE A 342 -2.11 6.01 17.18
N LEU A 343 -0.91 6.15 16.63
CA LEU A 343 -0.01 5.02 16.39
C LEU A 343 0.36 4.33 17.72
N ARG A 344 0.31 2.99 17.72
CA ARG A 344 0.61 2.12 18.86
C ARG A 344 1.40 0.91 18.38
N GLU A 345 2.41 0.53 19.16
CA GLU A 345 3.29 -0.61 18.90
C GLU A 345 3.62 -1.32 20.21
N GLU A 346 3.76 -2.64 20.15
CA GLU A 346 4.13 -3.50 21.28
C GLU A 346 5.03 -4.64 20.79
N GLY A 347 6.20 -4.81 21.41
CA GLY A 347 7.03 -6.00 21.26
C GLY A 347 6.63 -7.08 22.26
N ALA A 348 6.77 -8.35 21.90
CA ALA A 348 6.58 -9.42 22.87
C ALA A 348 7.68 -9.30 23.94
N ALA A 349 7.29 -9.23 25.21
CA ALA A 349 8.27 -9.33 26.30
C ALA A 349 8.94 -10.70 26.21
N GLY A 350 10.28 -10.71 26.16
CA GLY A 350 11.11 -11.92 26.12
C GLY A 350 11.07 -12.74 27.40
#